data_AF-A0A7S1JBH1-F1
#
_entry.id   AF-A0A7S1JBH1-F1
#
_cell.length_a   1.000
_cell.length_b   1.000
_cell.length_c   1.000
_cell.angle_alpha   90.00
_cell.angle_beta   90.00
_cell.angle_gamma   90.00
#
_symmetry.space_group_name_H-M   'P 1'
#
loop_
_entity.id
_entity.type
_entity.pdbx_description
1 polymer ?
#
loop_
_entity_poly.entity_id
_entity_poly.type
_entity_poly.pdbx_seq_one_letter_code
_entity_poly.pdbx_strand_id
1 'polypeptide(L)'
;RANLGVDGGRVAFSVLNECGGNIRVGYSTAQARLELGKCKQSFGFGGTGTKSHAGRFQPWGQSYGKGDTVTALLDLERHAVQYMVNDHLIPGNAFQLPKNLWHQVWYPHVLTKEATFEVYFGPAQGSPPRAVKPPQLPPGFGWIGDVAYKPNPKRLLPGRPVQYIDDAEAQRKEAEALEKMMTFRHGNQAVHRDQFAEWKTRVTEYVRHFQPAIADEYAENSEQVSERVRTHSMAQLQRS
;
A
#
# COMPACT_ATOMS: atom_id res chain seq x y z
N ARG A 1 -0.66 5.55 -1.05
CA ARG A 1 0.77 5.16 -0.89
C ARG A 1 1.06 4.87 0.59
N ALA A 2 1.83 3.84 0.91
CA ALA A 2 2.21 3.47 2.28
C ALA A 2 3.20 4.48 2.91
N ASN A 3 3.26 4.45 4.24
CA ASN A 3 4.21 5.19 5.07
C ASN A 3 5.60 4.52 5.13
N LEU A 4 5.67 3.21 4.89
CA LEU A 4 6.89 2.42 4.90
C LEU A 4 7.17 1.86 3.50
N GLY A 5 8.44 1.83 3.12
CA GLY A 5 8.90 1.32 1.83
C GLY A 5 10.19 0.53 1.97
N VAL A 6 10.71 0.03 0.84
CA VAL A 6 11.92 -0.79 0.79
C VAL A 6 12.87 -0.32 -0.30
N ASP A 7 14.16 -0.56 -0.11
CA ASP A 7 15.23 -0.24 -1.08
C ASP A 7 16.05 -1.47 -1.50
N GLY A 8 15.68 -2.67 -1.04
CA GLY A 8 16.31 -3.93 -1.44
C GLY A 8 15.42 -5.16 -1.34
N GLY A 9 15.90 -6.27 -1.89
CA GLY A 9 15.26 -7.59 -1.81
C GLY A 9 14.14 -7.83 -2.82
N ARG A 10 13.45 -8.96 -2.62
CA ARG A 10 12.31 -9.41 -3.42
C ARG A 10 11.07 -9.47 -2.51
N VAL A 11 10.19 -8.48 -2.66
CA VAL A 11 9.07 -8.27 -1.74
C VAL A 11 7.74 -8.28 -2.45
N ALA A 12 6.67 -8.52 -1.70
CA ALA A 12 5.31 -8.47 -2.20
C ALA A 12 4.33 -7.85 -1.18
N PHE A 13 3.24 -7.30 -1.69
CA PHE A 13 2.03 -7.02 -0.91
C PHE A 13 0.81 -7.37 -1.76
N SER A 14 -0.31 -7.70 -1.11
CA SER A 14 -1.54 -8.06 -1.80
C SER A 14 -2.72 -7.17 -1.44
N VAL A 15 -3.68 -7.08 -2.34
CA VAL A 15 -4.89 -6.28 -2.21
C VAL A 15 -6.10 -7.11 -2.61
N LEU A 16 -7.03 -7.32 -1.67
CA LEU A 16 -8.32 -7.97 -1.94
C LEU A 16 -9.34 -6.92 -2.36
N ASN A 17 -9.98 -7.09 -3.52
CA ASN A 17 -11.05 -6.20 -3.97
C ASN A 17 -12.41 -6.68 -3.43
N GLU A 18 -12.97 -5.99 -2.44
CA GLU A 18 -14.17 -6.49 -1.74
C GLU A 18 -15.48 -6.13 -2.46
N CYS A 19 -15.55 -4.96 -3.09
CA CYS A 19 -16.80 -4.45 -3.66
C CYS A 19 -16.83 -4.39 -5.19
N GLY A 20 -15.71 -4.65 -5.87
CA GLY A 20 -15.61 -4.61 -7.34
C GLY A 20 -15.31 -3.23 -7.93
N GLY A 21 -15.06 -2.22 -7.10
CA GLY A 21 -14.61 -0.90 -7.55
C GLY A 21 -13.27 -0.96 -8.29
N ASN A 22 -12.91 0.13 -8.98
CA ASN A 22 -11.70 0.16 -9.80
C ASN A 22 -10.47 0.40 -8.93
N ILE A 23 -9.63 -0.63 -8.82
CA ILE A 23 -8.39 -0.59 -8.05
C ILE A 23 -7.22 -0.72 -8.99
N ARG A 24 -6.20 0.11 -8.77
CA ARG A 24 -4.88 0.01 -9.37
C ARG A 24 -3.83 -0.21 -8.27
N VAL A 25 -3.03 -1.25 -8.41
CA VAL A 25 -2.06 -1.71 -7.41
C VAL A 25 -0.64 -1.62 -7.99
N GLY A 26 0.32 -1.23 -7.17
CA GLY A 26 1.73 -1.28 -7.55
C GLY A 26 2.63 -0.52 -6.60
N TYR A 27 3.68 0.06 -7.15
CA TYR A 27 4.74 0.71 -6.39
C TYR A 27 5.02 2.12 -6.90
N SER A 28 5.47 2.96 -5.98
CA SER A 28 5.91 4.31 -6.30
C SER A 28 7.00 4.77 -5.36
N THR A 29 7.83 5.71 -5.80
CA THR A 29 8.77 6.40 -4.91
C THR A 29 8.06 7.47 -4.06
N ALA A 30 8.80 8.10 -3.15
CA ALA A 30 8.32 9.24 -2.37
C ALA A 30 8.03 10.50 -3.23
N GLN A 31 8.68 10.68 -4.38
CA GLN A 31 8.46 11.86 -5.23
C GLN A 31 7.33 11.67 -6.26
N ALA A 32 6.74 10.47 -6.32
CA ALA A 32 5.60 10.22 -7.18
C ALA A 32 4.35 11.03 -6.77
N ARG A 33 3.52 11.37 -7.77
CA ARG A 33 2.14 11.80 -7.55
C ARG A 33 1.29 10.65 -7.00
N LEU A 34 0.18 10.98 -6.34
CA LEU A 34 -0.79 9.97 -5.86
C LEU A 34 -1.58 9.31 -6.99
N GLU A 35 -1.65 9.93 -8.17
CA GLU A 35 -2.23 9.32 -9.36
C GLU A 35 -1.31 8.20 -9.89
N LEU A 36 -1.39 7.01 -9.27
CA LEU A 36 -0.55 5.84 -9.57
C LEU A 36 -0.53 5.52 -11.08
N GLY A 37 0.68 5.45 -11.63
CA GLY A 37 0.93 5.17 -13.05
C GLY A 37 0.85 6.39 -13.97
N LYS A 38 0.44 7.58 -13.47
CA LYS A 38 0.39 8.81 -14.28
C LYS A 38 1.70 9.61 -14.29
N CYS A 39 2.71 9.20 -13.51
CA CYS A 39 4.04 9.83 -13.52
C CYS A 39 5.16 8.81 -13.75
N LYS A 40 6.38 9.32 -13.97
CA LYS A 40 7.58 8.49 -14.22
C LYS A 40 8.11 7.79 -12.96
N GLN A 41 7.57 8.10 -11.78
CA GLN A 41 8.02 7.54 -10.51
C GLN A 41 7.02 6.56 -9.90
N SER A 42 6.02 6.12 -10.66
CA SER A 42 5.02 5.16 -10.21
C SER A 42 4.64 4.18 -11.31
N PHE A 43 4.31 2.96 -10.89
CA PHE A 43 4.03 1.81 -11.74
C PHE A 43 2.80 1.12 -11.17
N GLY A 44 1.76 0.94 -11.98
CA GLY A 44 0.48 0.42 -11.51
C GLY A 44 -0.17 -0.54 -12.48
N PHE A 45 -0.82 -1.56 -11.95
CA PHE A 45 -1.65 -2.51 -12.68
C PHE A 45 -3.10 -2.34 -12.23
N GLY A 46 -4.02 -2.18 -13.17
CA GLY A 46 -5.43 -1.89 -12.90
C GLY A 46 -6.36 -3.04 -13.30
N GLY A 47 -7.52 -3.12 -12.65
CA GLY A 47 -8.50 -4.23 -12.78
C GLY A 47 -9.01 -4.49 -14.19
N THR A 48 -8.87 -3.54 -15.11
CA THR A 48 -9.20 -3.72 -16.54
C THR A 48 -8.13 -4.48 -17.34
N GLY A 49 -7.14 -5.10 -16.68
CA GLY A 49 -6.02 -5.76 -17.36
C GLY A 49 -5.08 -4.74 -18.01
N THR A 50 -4.80 -3.63 -17.31
CA THR A 50 -3.98 -2.54 -17.85
C THR A 50 -2.82 -2.19 -16.94
N LYS A 51 -1.61 -2.23 -17.50
CA LYS A 51 -0.43 -1.65 -16.85
C LYS A 51 -0.31 -0.17 -17.20
N SER A 52 0.08 0.65 -16.24
CA SER A 52 0.21 2.10 -16.38
C SER A 52 1.53 2.63 -15.84
N HIS A 53 2.19 3.46 -16.64
CA HIS A 53 3.40 4.18 -16.27
C HIS A 53 3.53 5.46 -17.10
N ALA A 54 3.99 6.55 -16.48
CA ALA A 54 4.19 7.84 -17.14
C ALA A 54 2.96 8.35 -17.94
N GLY A 55 1.75 8.07 -17.43
CA GLY A 55 0.50 8.49 -18.07
C GLY A 55 0.03 7.62 -19.24
N ARG A 56 0.78 6.56 -19.58
CA ARG A 56 0.40 5.60 -20.62
C ARG A 56 -0.27 4.39 -19.98
N PHE A 57 -1.38 3.96 -20.54
CA PHE A 57 -2.15 2.80 -20.11
C PHE A 57 -2.16 1.79 -21.25
N GLN A 58 -1.66 0.59 -21.00
CA GLN A 58 -1.48 -0.44 -22.02
C GLN A 58 -2.11 -1.75 -21.55
N PRO A 59 -2.81 -2.49 -22.43
CA PRO A 59 -3.25 -3.84 -22.13
C PRO A 59 -2.06 -4.70 -21.71
N TRP A 60 -2.21 -5.41 -20.59
CA TRP A 60 -1.20 -6.32 -20.07
C TRP A 60 -1.82 -7.24 -19.01
N GLY A 61 -1.49 -8.53 -19.08
CA GLY A 61 -1.99 -9.51 -18.12
C GLY A 61 -3.48 -9.80 -18.31
N GLN A 62 -4.19 -9.94 -17.19
CA GLN A 62 -5.62 -10.27 -17.16
C GLN A 62 -6.42 -9.26 -16.34
N SER A 63 -7.72 -9.18 -16.55
CA SER A 63 -8.61 -8.41 -15.69
C SER A 63 -8.77 -9.07 -14.32
N TYR A 64 -9.10 -8.28 -13.31
CA TYR A 64 -9.49 -8.73 -11.98
C TYR A 64 -10.58 -7.81 -11.42
N GLY A 65 -11.40 -8.33 -10.52
CA GLY A 65 -12.57 -7.63 -10.01
C GLY A 65 -12.93 -8.03 -8.58
N LYS A 66 -14.22 -7.97 -8.27
CA LYS A 66 -14.75 -8.30 -6.95
C LYS A 66 -14.36 -9.72 -6.54
N GLY A 67 -13.83 -9.88 -5.34
CA GLY A 67 -13.40 -11.15 -4.75
C GLY A 67 -11.97 -11.56 -5.13
N ASP A 68 -11.38 -10.94 -6.15
CA ASP A 68 -10.01 -11.24 -6.54
C ASP A 68 -8.98 -10.57 -5.61
N THR A 69 -7.89 -11.29 -5.37
CA THR A 69 -6.70 -10.76 -4.69
C THR A 69 -5.62 -10.45 -5.72
N VAL A 70 -5.10 -9.23 -5.74
CA VAL A 70 -3.98 -8.85 -6.59
C VAL A 70 -2.73 -8.68 -5.76
N THR A 71 -1.68 -9.41 -6.10
CA THR A 71 -0.38 -9.30 -5.44
C THR A 71 0.58 -8.56 -6.36
N ALA A 72 1.14 -7.47 -5.87
CA ALA A 72 2.23 -6.77 -6.54
C ALA A 72 3.55 -7.32 -6.02
N LEU A 73 4.42 -7.75 -6.94
CA LEU A 73 5.74 -8.29 -6.65
C LEU A 73 6.80 -7.31 -7.15
N LEU A 74 7.73 -6.95 -6.28
CA LEU A 74 8.85 -6.07 -6.57
C LEU A 74 10.15 -6.84 -6.39
N ASP A 75 10.89 -6.98 -7.48
CA ASP A 75 12.22 -7.58 -7.51
C ASP A 75 13.24 -6.47 -7.70
N LEU A 76 13.91 -6.04 -6.61
CA LEU A 76 14.92 -4.98 -6.66
C LEU A 76 16.30 -5.50 -7.09
N GLU A 77 16.50 -6.81 -7.15
CA GLU A 77 17.73 -7.38 -7.72
C GLU A 77 17.66 -7.31 -9.25
N ARG A 78 16.52 -7.73 -9.82
CA ARG A 78 16.26 -7.71 -11.28
C ARG A 78 15.63 -6.40 -11.74
N HIS A 79 15.33 -5.50 -10.81
CA HIS A 79 14.71 -4.20 -11.05
C HIS A 79 13.40 -4.32 -11.85
N ALA A 80 12.52 -5.23 -11.45
CA ALA A 80 11.30 -5.56 -12.17
C ALA A 80 10.07 -5.56 -11.26
N VAL A 81 8.91 -5.27 -11.85
CA VAL A 81 7.61 -5.40 -11.17
C VAL A 81 6.78 -6.44 -11.91
N GLN A 82 6.27 -7.40 -11.15
CA GLN A 82 5.41 -8.49 -11.61
C GLN A 82 4.10 -8.47 -10.81
N TYR A 83 3.09 -9.19 -11.27
CA TYR A 83 1.80 -9.27 -10.60
C TYR A 83 1.28 -10.70 -10.59
N MET A 84 0.60 -11.06 -9.51
CA MET A 84 -0.27 -12.22 -9.45
C MET A 84 -1.71 -11.77 -9.26
N VAL A 85 -2.64 -12.60 -9.75
CA VAL A 85 -4.06 -12.51 -9.40
C VAL A 85 -4.45 -13.84 -8.79
N ASN A 86 -5.00 -13.79 -7.59
CA ASN A 86 -5.21 -14.92 -6.70
C ASN A 86 -3.87 -15.65 -6.50
N ASP A 87 -3.79 -16.94 -6.80
CA ASP A 87 -2.56 -17.74 -6.68
C ASP A 87 -1.76 -17.87 -8.00
N HIS A 88 -2.13 -17.11 -9.04
CA HIS A 88 -1.54 -17.26 -10.36
C HIS A 88 -0.64 -16.07 -10.71
N LEU A 89 0.65 -16.34 -10.93
CA LEU A 89 1.58 -15.38 -11.50
C LEU A 89 1.19 -15.08 -12.95
N ILE A 90 1.04 -13.79 -13.26
CA ILE A 90 0.86 -13.34 -14.64
C ILE A 90 2.22 -13.46 -15.34
N PRO A 91 2.33 -14.19 -16.47
CA PRO A 91 3.60 -14.37 -17.16
C PRO A 91 4.24 -13.05 -17.60
N GLY A 92 5.53 -12.91 -17.30
CA GLY A 92 6.38 -11.80 -17.74
C GLY A 92 6.39 -10.59 -16.81
N ASN A 93 7.37 -9.70 -17.02
CA ASN A 93 7.49 -8.46 -16.26
C ASN A 93 6.46 -7.45 -16.76
N ALA A 94 5.63 -6.92 -15.86
CA ALA A 94 4.79 -5.77 -16.18
C ALA A 94 5.66 -4.57 -16.51
N PHE A 95 6.67 -4.34 -15.68
CA PHE A 95 7.59 -3.23 -15.80
C PHE A 95 9.03 -3.66 -15.54
N GLN A 96 9.93 -3.09 -16.33
CA GLN A 96 11.34 -3.00 -16.00
C GLN A 96 11.59 -1.60 -15.44
N LEU A 97 12.10 -1.51 -14.21
CA LEU A 97 12.41 -0.24 -13.57
C LEU A 97 13.62 0.40 -14.28
N PRO A 98 13.52 1.69 -14.65
CA PRO A 98 14.59 2.38 -15.34
C PRO A 98 15.76 2.63 -14.38
N LYS A 99 16.99 2.62 -14.92
CA LYS A 99 18.24 2.71 -14.15
C LYS A 99 18.29 3.89 -13.19
N ASN A 100 17.71 5.03 -13.57
CA ASN A 100 17.67 6.22 -12.73
C ASN A 100 16.80 6.08 -11.46
N LEU A 101 16.06 4.97 -11.31
CA LEU A 101 15.22 4.69 -10.13
C LEU A 101 15.70 3.49 -9.30
N TRP A 102 16.86 2.89 -9.63
CA TRP A 102 17.34 1.67 -8.97
C TRP A 102 17.66 1.85 -7.48
N HIS A 103 18.21 3.00 -7.10
CA HIS A 103 18.58 3.30 -5.71
C HIS A 103 17.49 4.09 -4.96
N GLN A 104 16.23 3.97 -5.37
CA GLN A 104 15.10 4.64 -4.73
C GLN A 104 14.41 3.72 -3.74
N VAL A 105 13.80 4.32 -2.71
CA VAL A 105 12.86 3.62 -1.84
C VAL A 105 11.51 3.49 -2.54
N TRP A 106 10.97 2.27 -2.53
CA TRP A 106 9.69 1.91 -3.13
C TRP A 106 8.63 1.65 -2.08
N TYR A 107 7.50 2.32 -2.25
CA TYR A 107 6.37 2.25 -1.34
C TYR A 107 5.20 1.54 -2.02
N PRO A 108 4.54 0.57 -1.36
CA PRO A 108 3.25 0.06 -1.79
C PRO A 108 2.27 1.20 -2.08
N HIS A 109 1.56 1.09 -3.20
CA HIS A 109 0.65 2.11 -3.66
C HIS A 109 -0.63 1.47 -4.22
N VAL A 110 -1.76 1.91 -3.69
CA VAL A 110 -3.09 1.63 -4.21
C VAL A 110 -3.75 2.94 -4.62
N LEU A 111 -4.26 3.00 -5.84
CA LEU A 111 -5.16 4.04 -6.33
C LEU A 111 -6.53 3.39 -6.53
N THR A 112 -7.58 4.00 -6.00
CA THR A 112 -8.94 3.46 -6.05
C THR A 112 -9.91 4.51 -6.59
N LYS A 113 -10.99 4.03 -7.23
CA LYS A 113 -12.21 4.80 -7.45
C LYS A 113 -13.39 3.92 -7.03
N GLU A 114 -14.15 4.39 -6.05
CA GLU A 114 -15.37 3.74 -5.55
C GLU A 114 -15.15 2.27 -5.12
N ALA A 115 -14.00 1.98 -4.48
CA ALA A 115 -13.67 0.63 -4.04
C ALA A 115 -13.41 0.52 -2.54
N THR A 116 -13.91 -0.57 -1.95
CA THR A 116 -13.51 -1.09 -0.63
C THR A 116 -12.55 -2.25 -0.88
N PHE A 117 -11.44 -2.26 -0.14
CA PHE A 117 -10.39 -3.24 -0.31
C PHE A 117 -9.62 -3.46 0.98
N GLU A 118 -9.04 -4.63 1.09
CA GLU A 118 -8.13 -4.99 2.18
C GLU A 118 -6.70 -5.07 1.64
N VAL A 119 -5.73 -4.51 2.37
CA VAL A 119 -4.31 -4.61 2.02
C VAL A 119 -3.61 -5.54 2.99
N TYR A 120 -2.81 -6.46 2.46
CA TYR A 120 -2.00 -7.38 3.24
C TYR A 120 -0.53 -7.21 2.91
N PHE A 121 0.22 -6.79 3.92
CA PHE A 121 1.66 -6.59 3.84
C PHE A 121 2.46 -7.80 4.30
N GLY A 122 1.85 -8.73 5.03
CA GLY A 122 2.52 -9.85 5.68
C GLY A 122 1.82 -10.25 6.98
N PRO A 123 2.22 -11.36 7.61
CA PRO A 123 1.66 -11.81 8.88
C PRO A 123 1.97 -10.80 10.00
N ALA A 124 0.98 -10.03 10.42
CA ALA A 124 1.09 -9.23 11.64
C ALA A 124 0.67 -10.10 12.83
N GLN A 125 1.50 -10.14 13.87
CA GLN A 125 1.16 -10.88 15.09
C GLN A 125 -0.14 -10.31 15.70
N GLY A 126 -1.11 -11.18 15.97
CA GLY A 126 -2.42 -10.77 16.52
C GLY A 126 -3.37 -10.08 15.54
N SER A 127 -3.07 -10.06 14.23
CA SER A 127 -4.03 -9.55 13.24
C SER A 127 -5.27 -10.44 13.12
N PRO A 128 -6.46 -9.84 12.90
CA PRO A 128 -7.69 -10.60 12.77
C PRO A 128 -7.63 -11.55 11.57
N PRO A 129 -8.36 -12.68 11.62
CA PRO A 129 -8.42 -13.62 10.51
C PRO A 129 -8.97 -12.90 9.26
N ARG A 130 -8.25 -13.03 8.15
CA ARG A 130 -8.64 -12.46 6.86
C ARG A 130 -9.82 -13.22 6.27
N ALA A 131 -10.64 -12.54 5.49
CA ALA A 131 -11.73 -13.16 4.73
C ALA A 131 -11.20 -14.16 3.68
N VAL A 132 -10.01 -13.91 3.15
CA VAL A 132 -9.36 -14.75 2.13
C VAL A 132 -7.93 -15.07 2.57
N LYS A 133 -7.52 -16.33 2.38
CA LYS A 133 -6.14 -16.77 2.63
C LYS A 133 -5.18 -15.96 1.74
N PRO A 134 -4.06 -15.45 2.27
CA PRO A 134 -3.04 -14.81 1.44
C PRO A 134 -2.51 -15.76 0.35
N PRO A 135 -2.26 -15.25 -0.86
CA PRO A 135 -1.77 -16.08 -1.95
C PRO A 135 -0.36 -16.59 -1.70
N GLN A 136 -0.03 -17.74 -2.30
CA GLN A 136 1.31 -18.33 -2.18
C GLN A 136 2.31 -17.59 -3.07
N LEU A 137 3.29 -16.93 -2.45
CA LEU A 137 4.30 -16.17 -3.19
C LEU A 137 5.25 -17.10 -3.98
N PRO A 138 5.78 -16.64 -5.14
CA PRO A 138 6.81 -17.37 -5.86
C PRO A 138 8.08 -17.53 -5.02
N PRO A 139 8.89 -18.58 -5.27
CA PRO A 139 10.13 -18.82 -4.53
C PRO A 139 11.06 -17.59 -4.49
N GLY A 140 11.52 -17.27 -3.28
CA GLY A 140 12.43 -16.15 -3.04
C GLY A 140 11.77 -14.78 -2.87
N PHE A 141 10.44 -14.66 -3.02
CA PHE A 141 9.70 -13.48 -2.60
C PHE A 141 9.26 -13.59 -1.14
N GLY A 142 9.42 -12.50 -0.39
CA GLY A 142 8.89 -12.35 0.95
C GLY A 142 7.77 -11.31 1.01
N TRP A 143 6.99 -11.33 2.09
CA TRP A 143 6.02 -10.27 2.37
C TRP A 143 6.75 -9.00 2.80
N ILE A 144 6.31 -7.83 2.31
CA ILE A 144 6.98 -6.56 2.60
C ILE A 144 6.89 -6.14 4.08
N GLY A 145 5.94 -6.69 4.83
CA GLY A 145 5.80 -6.49 6.27
C GLY A 145 6.87 -7.19 7.10
N ASP A 146 7.59 -8.16 6.51
CA ASP A 146 8.58 -8.99 7.22
C ASP A 146 10.03 -8.54 6.93
N VAL A 147 10.21 -7.40 6.26
CA VAL A 147 11.54 -6.89 5.87
C VAL A 147 11.85 -5.53 6.47
N ALA A 148 13.14 -5.22 6.57
CA ALA A 148 13.60 -3.91 6.99
C ALA A 148 13.01 -2.81 6.10
N TYR A 149 12.45 -1.78 6.72
CA TYR A 149 11.70 -0.74 6.02
C TYR A 149 12.34 0.63 6.17
N LYS A 150 12.01 1.52 5.24
CA LYS A 150 12.40 2.92 5.21
C LYS A 150 11.16 3.80 5.33
N PRO A 151 11.12 4.77 6.25
CA PRO A 151 9.97 5.67 6.40
C PRO A 151 9.82 6.57 5.17
N ASN A 152 8.60 6.99 4.90
CA ASN A 152 8.29 7.97 3.86
C ASN A 152 8.55 9.38 4.39
N PRO A 153 9.57 10.11 3.88
CA PRO A 153 9.93 11.42 4.43
C PRO A 153 8.81 12.45 4.29
N LYS A 154 7.91 12.29 3.31
CA LYS A 154 6.77 13.20 3.10
C LYS A 154 5.58 12.93 4.02
N ARG A 155 5.61 11.83 4.77
CA ARG A 155 4.54 11.46 5.72
C ARG A 155 5.01 11.48 7.17
N LEU A 156 6.23 11.99 7.41
CA LEU A 156 6.68 12.35 8.74
C LEU A 156 6.17 13.77 9.03
N LEU A 157 5.40 13.94 10.10
CA LEU A 157 4.96 15.26 10.55
C LEU A 157 6.19 16.12 10.89
N PRO A 158 6.24 17.41 10.49
CA PRO A 158 7.32 18.29 10.89
C PRO A 158 7.37 18.42 12.42
N GLY A 159 8.53 18.12 13.02
CA GLY A 159 8.79 18.33 14.45
C GLY A 159 8.89 17.09 15.33
N ARG A 160 8.82 15.86 14.80
CA ARG A 160 9.17 14.65 15.57
C ARG A 160 10.41 13.97 14.99
N PRO A 161 11.45 13.69 15.81
CA PRO A 161 12.66 13.03 15.32
C PRO A 161 12.33 11.62 14.82
N VAL A 162 12.99 11.22 13.75
CA VAL A 162 13.00 9.83 13.27
C VAL A 162 13.72 9.00 14.33
N GLN A 163 12.97 8.27 15.16
CA GLN A 163 13.56 7.21 15.97
C GLN A 163 13.65 5.97 15.09
N TYR A 164 14.88 5.61 14.69
CA TYR A 164 15.18 4.24 14.32
C TYR A 164 14.95 3.40 15.58
N ILE A 165 13.92 2.57 15.57
CA ILE A 165 13.69 1.62 16.65
C ILE A 165 14.54 0.40 16.30
N ASP A 166 15.62 0.17 17.05
CA ASP A 166 16.34 -1.10 17.00
C ASP A 166 15.38 -2.19 17.48
N ASP A 167 15.16 -3.22 16.66
CA ASP A 167 14.15 -4.27 16.84
C ASP A 167 14.23 -4.95 18.23
N ALA A 168 15.41 -4.96 18.86
CA ALA A 168 15.64 -5.58 20.17
C ALA A 168 14.98 -4.84 21.35
N GLU A 169 14.82 -3.51 21.29
CA GLU A 169 14.21 -2.74 22.39
C GLU A 169 12.67 -2.77 22.31
N ALA A 170 12.13 -2.79 21.08
CA ALA A 170 10.70 -2.99 20.84
C ALA A 170 10.24 -4.36 21.33
N GLN A 171 11.01 -5.41 21.01
CA GLN A 171 10.74 -6.78 21.43
C GLN A 171 10.76 -6.94 22.96
N ARG A 172 11.66 -6.25 23.67
CA ARG A 172 11.72 -6.28 25.15
C ARG A 172 10.50 -5.62 25.79
N LYS A 173 10.12 -4.43 25.31
CA LYS A 173 8.95 -3.70 25.82
C LYS A 173 7.64 -4.44 25.52
N GLU A 174 7.56 -5.13 24.38
CA GLU A 174 6.41 -5.94 24.00
C GLU A 174 6.32 -7.24 24.83
N ALA A 175 7.45 -7.88 25.13
CA ALA A 175 7.51 -9.04 26.02
C ALA A 175 7.08 -8.69 27.46
N GLU A 176 7.53 -7.57 28.01
CA GLU A 176 7.09 -7.08 29.33
C GLU A 176 5.59 -6.72 29.36
N ALA A 177 5.07 -6.17 28.27
CA ALA A 177 3.64 -5.87 28.14
C ALA A 177 2.79 -7.15 28.06
N LEU A 178 3.29 -8.18 27.37
CA LEU A 178 2.64 -9.50 27.26
C LEU A 178 2.67 -10.28 28.59
N GLU A 179 3.73 -10.18 29.37
CA GLU A 179 3.84 -10.82 30.68
C GLU A 179 2.84 -10.21 31.69
N LYS A 180 2.70 -8.88 31.67
CA LYS A 180 1.67 -8.15 32.42
C LYS A 180 0.24 -8.50 31.96
N MET A 181 0.06 -8.84 30.68
CA MET A 181 -1.23 -9.24 30.12
C MET A 181 -1.58 -10.71 30.42
N MET A 182 -0.59 -11.61 30.53
CA MET A 182 -0.82 -13.03 30.83
C MET A 182 -1.18 -13.28 32.30
N THR A 183 -0.60 -12.48 33.20
CA THR A 183 -0.89 -12.53 34.65
C THR A 183 -2.29 -12.06 35.02
N PHE A 184 -2.97 -11.32 34.14
CA PHE A 184 -4.35 -10.86 34.34
C PHE A 184 -5.42 -11.90 33.93
N ARG A 185 -5.03 -13.05 33.34
CA ARG A 185 -5.97 -14.00 32.68
C ARG A 185 -6.70 -14.98 33.60
N HIS A 186 -6.70 -14.78 34.92
CA HIS A 186 -7.61 -15.52 35.82
C HIS A 186 -8.80 -14.63 36.21
N GLY A 187 -9.78 -14.47 35.32
CA GLY A 187 -10.99 -13.71 35.64
C GLY A 187 -11.96 -13.45 34.48
N ASN A 188 -12.78 -14.47 34.17
CA ASN A 188 -14.14 -14.45 33.60
C ASN A 188 -14.54 -13.73 32.27
N GLN A 189 -15.51 -14.37 31.62
CA GLN A 189 -16.06 -14.26 30.26
C GLN A 189 -16.75 -12.93 29.84
N ALA A 190 -16.40 -11.78 30.38
CA ALA A 190 -16.98 -10.48 29.98
C ALA A 190 -16.14 -9.70 28.91
N VAL A 191 -14.91 -10.16 28.63
CA VAL A 191 -13.85 -9.35 28.00
C VAL A 191 -13.93 -9.25 26.47
N HIS A 192 -14.77 -10.07 25.80
CA HIS A 192 -14.78 -10.14 24.33
C HIS A 192 -15.42 -8.91 23.63
N ARG A 193 -16.14 -8.06 24.39
CA ARG A 193 -16.77 -6.83 23.89
C ARG A 193 -15.85 -5.60 24.01
N ASP A 194 -14.97 -5.58 25.03
CA ASP A 194 -14.04 -4.47 25.28
C ASP A 194 -12.82 -4.50 24.36
N GLN A 195 -12.29 -5.68 24.00
CA GLN A 195 -11.16 -5.77 23.06
C GLN A 195 -11.50 -5.23 21.66
N PHE A 196 -12.74 -5.41 21.21
CA PHE A 196 -13.21 -4.86 19.94
C PHE A 196 -13.46 -3.34 20.04
N ALA A 197 -13.81 -2.83 21.22
CA ALA A 197 -13.95 -1.41 21.49
C ALA A 197 -12.58 -0.71 21.57
N GLU A 198 -11.58 -1.30 22.23
CA GLU A 198 -10.20 -0.80 22.25
C GLU A 198 -9.57 -0.83 20.86
N TRP A 199 -9.79 -1.88 20.07
CA TRP A 199 -9.33 -1.93 18.67
C TRP A 199 -9.99 -0.82 17.85
N LYS A 200 -11.31 -0.62 17.96
CA LYS A 200 -12.01 0.48 17.27
C LYS A 200 -11.50 1.85 17.72
N THR A 201 -11.22 2.04 19.01
CA THR A 201 -10.68 3.30 19.52
C THR A 201 -9.28 3.56 18.97
N ARG A 202 -8.40 2.55 18.96
CA ARG A 202 -7.04 2.67 18.39
C ARG A 202 -7.07 2.89 16.87
N VAL A 203 -7.96 2.22 16.15
CA VAL A 203 -8.18 2.47 14.71
C VAL A 203 -8.75 3.86 14.48
N THR A 204 -9.68 4.33 15.33
CA THR A 204 -10.26 5.68 15.24
C THR A 204 -9.21 6.75 15.55
N GLU A 205 -8.33 6.53 16.51
CA GLU A 205 -7.20 7.42 16.82
C GLU A 205 -6.16 7.43 15.70
N TYR A 206 -5.82 6.27 15.13
CA TYR A 206 -4.97 6.16 13.95
C TYR A 206 -5.60 6.90 12.76
N VAL A 207 -6.88 6.65 12.46
CA VAL A 207 -7.61 7.32 11.38
C VAL A 207 -7.70 8.82 11.61
N ARG A 208 -7.95 9.29 12.85
CA ARG A 208 -7.89 10.73 13.20
C ARG A 208 -6.48 11.31 13.02
N HIS A 209 -5.45 10.54 13.33
CA HIS A 209 -4.07 10.99 13.23
C HIS A 209 -3.65 11.23 11.76
N PHE A 210 -4.19 10.44 10.82
CA PHE A 210 -3.88 10.58 9.40
C PHE A 210 -4.95 11.31 8.58
N GLN A 211 -6.15 11.53 9.12
CA GLN A 211 -7.25 12.25 8.47
C GLN A 211 -6.85 13.65 7.96
N PRO A 212 -6.12 14.50 8.72
CA PRO A 212 -5.73 15.83 8.25
C PRO A 212 -4.79 15.75 7.04
N ALA A 213 -3.73 14.94 7.14
CA ALA A 213 -2.77 14.77 6.05
C ALA A 213 -3.41 14.12 4.80
N ILE A 214 -4.38 13.24 5.00
CA ILE A 214 -5.15 12.65 3.90
C ILE A 214 -6.08 13.72 3.28
N ALA A 215 -6.82 14.48 4.08
CA ALA A 215 -7.74 15.51 3.62
C ALA A 215 -7.03 16.64 2.86
N ASP A 216 -5.88 17.10 3.36
CA ASP A 216 -5.06 18.12 2.71
C ASP A 216 -4.50 17.58 1.38
N GLU A 217 -4.00 16.34 1.34
CA GLU A 217 -3.51 15.70 0.11
C GLU A 217 -4.65 15.45 -0.90
N TYR A 218 -5.88 15.21 -0.44
CA TYR A 218 -7.08 15.15 -1.29
C TYR A 218 -7.47 16.54 -1.82
N ALA A 219 -7.41 17.58 -0.99
CA ALA A 219 -7.73 18.94 -1.39
C ALA A 219 -6.75 19.44 -2.45
N GLU A 220 -5.44 19.28 -2.22
CA GLU A 220 -4.38 19.64 -3.17
C GLU A 220 -4.52 18.88 -4.49
N ASN A 221 -4.81 17.58 -4.46
CA ASN A 221 -5.08 16.82 -5.67
C ASN A 221 -6.37 17.29 -6.38
N SER A 222 -7.42 17.63 -5.63
CA SER A 222 -8.69 18.08 -6.20
C SER A 222 -8.53 19.43 -6.92
N GLU A 223 -7.74 20.34 -6.35
CA GLU A 223 -7.40 21.63 -6.97
C GLU A 223 -6.58 21.43 -8.24
N GLN A 224 -5.53 20.61 -8.20
CA GLN A 224 -4.72 20.31 -9.39
C GLN A 224 -5.54 19.67 -10.51
N VAL A 225 -6.52 18.82 -10.19
CA VAL A 225 -7.44 18.24 -11.17
C VAL A 225 -8.38 19.31 -11.73
N SER A 226 -8.97 20.15 -10.87
CA SER A 226 -9.87 21.24 -11.26
C SER A 226 -9.18 22.26 -12.17
N GLU A 227 -7.95 22.64 -11.86
CA GLU A 227 -7.14 23.51 -12.71
C GLU A 227 -6.90 22.90 -14.09
N ARG A 228 -6.47 21.63 -14.16
CA ARG A 228 -6.27 20.95 -15.45
C ARG A 228 -7.54 20.92 -16.30
N VAL A 229 -8.69 20.66 -15.69
CA VAL A 229 -9.99 20.66 -16.40
C VAL A 229 -10.31 22.05 -16.92
N ARG A 230 -10.09 23.10 -16.12
CA ARG A 230 -10.27 24.50 -16.57
C ARG A 230 -9.33 24.85 -17.72
N THR A 231 -8.05 24.52 -17.62
CA THR A 231 -7.07 24.82 -18.68
C THR A 231 -7.40 24.07 -19.97
N HIS A 232 -7.82 22.81 -19.88
CA HIS A 232 -8.18 22.01 -21.05
C HIS A 232 -9.47 22.52 -21.73
N SER A 233 -10.47 22.92 -20.93
CA SER A 233 -11.73 23.49 -21.42
C SER A 233 -11.51 24.84 -22.09
N MET A 234 -10.68 25.72 -21.51
CA MET A 234 -10.32 27.00 -22.14
C MET A 234 -9.53 26.81 -23.45
N ALA A 235 -8.64 25.82 -23.50
CA ALA A 235 -7.89 25.51 -24.72
C ALA A 235 -8.76 24.94 -25.84
N GLN A 236 -9.90 24.31 -25.51
CA GLN A 236 -10.89 23.85 -26.50
C GLN A 236 -11.76 25.00 -27.03
N LEU A 237 -12.15 25.95 -26.16
CA LEU A 237 -12.91 27.15 -26.55
C LEU A 237 -12.11 28.14 -27.40
N GLN A 238 -10.78 28.18 -27.27
CA GLN A 238 -9.92 29.02 -28.10
C GLN A 238 -9.61 28.40 -29.48
N ARG A 239 -10.02 27.15 -29.73
CA ARG A 239 -9.84 26.44 -31.00
C ARG A 239 -11.14 26.27 -31.80
N SER A 240 -12.26 26.78 -31.29
CA SER A 240 -13.56 26.88 -31.97
C SER A 240 -13.80 28.31 -32.44
#